data_AF-A0A954W6P7-F1
#
_entry.id   AF-A0A954W6P7-F1
#
_cell.length_a   1.000
_cell.length_b   1.000
_cell.length_c   1.000
_cell.angle_alpha   90.00
_cell.angle_beta   90.00
_cell.angle_gamma   90.00
#
_symmetry.space_group_name_H-M   'P 1'
#
loop_
_entity.id
_entity.type
_entity.pdbx_description
1 polymer ?
#
loop_
_entity_poly.entity_id
_entity_poly.type
_entity_poly.pdbx_seq_one_letter_code
_entity_poly.pdbx_strand_id
1 'polypeptide(L)'
;MTPQKYECHEPKHPYVILLEPLQPDGIGEAVLAGVAITKVNVIRELDPFAEVVEGNTASLRSAPHGRTRILWKPPGTGVKWCVVRISDRPRFAVFELPTTKWKTRDASAYPPEPDGWAKMPGCKPVFYFADGYTYVAEGNEDPETIWHQVGYPPKERDDVIALQTSTGLWPAKFGDKDWAWCFWNDHECRWQILASYEDHWRFQLLEPLPQCDSALAKLVLYDSVDCPVDLTFT
;
A
#
# COMPACT_ATOMS: atom_id res chain seq x y z
N MET A 1 16.00 -19.23 -25.98
CA MET A 1 15.19 -18.66 -24.89
C MET A 1 14.65 -17.33 -25.38
N THR A 2 13.37 -17.27 -25.73
CA THR A 2 12.70 -16.00 -26.01
C THR A 2 12.60 -15.26 -24.69
N PRO A 3 13.01 -13.99 -24.58
CA PRO A 3 12.80 -13.23 -23.35
C PRO A 3 11.28 -13.21 -23.10
N GLN A 4 10.83 -13.79 -21.98
CA GLN A 4 9.50 -13.53 -21.49
C GLN A 4 9.44 -12.03 -21.25
N LYS A 5 8.77 -11.30 -22.14
CA LYS A 5 8.31 -9.96 -21.81
C LYS A 5 7.39 -10.16 -20.61
N TYR A 6 7.85 -9.78 -19.43
CA TYR A 6 6.98 -9.49 -18.31
C TYR A 6 6.16 -8.28 -18.73
N GLU A 7 5.14 -8.49 -19.56
CA GLU A 7 4.13 -7.47 -19.77
C GLU A 7 3.48 -7.28 -18.40
N CYS A 8 3.66 -6.08 -17.87
CA CYS A 8 2.99 -5.62 -16.67
C CYS A 8 1.49 -5.53 -17.04
N HIS A 9 0.78 -6.66 -17.04
CA HIS A 9 -0.67 -6.59 -17.16
C HIS A 9 -1.20 -6.22 -15.77
N GLU A 10 -1.24 -4.92 -15.48
CA GLU A 10 -2.32 -4.41 -14.64
C GLU A 10 -3.62 -4.89 -15.31
N PRO A 11 -4.55 -5.56 -14.60
CA PRO A 11 -5.29 -4.78 -13.60
C PRO A 11 -6.09 -5.56 -12.50
N LYS A 12 -6.66 -4.82 -11.53
CA LYS A 12 -8.10 -4.93 -11.23
C LYS A 12 -8.79 -3.78 -11.96
N HIS A 13 -9.23 -4.08 -13.19
CA HIS A 13 -9.89 -3.23 -14.20
C HIS A 13 -9.10 -2.01 -14.75
N PRO A 14 -8.68 -2.02 -16.04
CA PRO A 14 -8.26 -0.81 -16.73
C PRO A 14 -9.51 0.03 -17.02
N TYR A 15 -9.43 1.34 -16.82
CA TYR A 15 -10.58 2.22 -17.02
C TYR A 15 -10.15 3.54 -17.64
N VAL A 16 -11.15 4.24 -18.18
CA VAL A 16 -11.01 5.57 -18.77
C VAL A 16 -12.09 6.49 -18.22
N ILE A 17 -11.85 7.80 -18.27
CA ILE A 17 -12.88 8.80 -17.96
C ILE A 17 -13.38 9.37 -19.28
N LEU A 18 -14.67 9.17 -19.58
CA LEU A 18 -15.33 9.78 -20.73
C LEU A 18 -15.38 11.31 -20.55
N LEU A 19 -15.07 12.05 -21.61
CA LEU A 19 -15.14 13.52 -21.61
C LEU A 19 -16.57 14.04 -21.82
N GLU A 20 -17.45 13.20 -22.35
CA GLU A 20 -18.84 13.50 -22.64
C GLU A 20 -19.75 12.29 -22.35
N PRO A 21 -21.04 12.50 -22.04
CA PRO A 21 -22.00 11.41 -21.95
C PRO A 21 -22.19 10.71 -23.29
N LEU A 22 -22.14 9.39 -23.30
CA LEU A 22 -22.39 8.57 -24.49
C LEU A 22 -23.71 7.80 -24.37
N GLN A 23 -24.44 7.72 -25.48
CA GLN A 23 -25.57 6.80 -25.61
C GLN A 23 -25.06 5.36 -25.83
N PRO A 24 -25.92 4.33 -25.65
CA PRO A 24 -25.58 2.97 -26.08
C PRO A 24 -25.09 2.98 -27.54
N ASP A 25 -24.02 2.21 -27.80
CA ASP A 25 -23.32 2.11 -29.09
C ASP A 25 -22.68 3.42 -29.61
N GLY A 26 -22.64 4.47 -28.79
CA GLY A 26 -21.96 5.72 -29.10
C GLY A 26 -20.43 5.59 -29.09
N ILE A 27 -19.77 6.42 -29.90
CA ILE A 27 -18.31 6.57 -29.92
C ILE A 27 -18.00 8.00 -29.46
N GLY A 28 -17.05 8.15 -28.53
CA GLY A 28 -16.61 9.47 -28.07
C GLY A 28 -15.23 9.45 -27.43
N GLU A 29 -14.83 10.59 -26.90
CA GLU A 29 -13.49 10.80 -26.36
C GLU A 29 -13.37 10.40 -24.88
N ALA A 30 -12.21 9.87 -24.52
CA ALA A 30 -11.91 9.44 -23.17
C ALA A 30 -10.45 9.71 -22.78
N VAL A 31 -10.21 9.97 -21.51
CA VAL A 31 -8.88 10.10 -20.93
C VAL A 31 -8.46 8.77 -20.33
N LEU A 32 -7.39 8.19 -20.88
CA LEU A 32 -6.75 6.97 -20.35
C LEU A 32 -5.61 7.28 -19.37
N ALA A 33 -4.90 8.39 -19.60
CA ALA A 33 -3.82 8.87 -18.74
C ALA A 33 -3.75 10.39 -18.81
N GLY A 34 -3.40 11.05 -17.70
CA GLY A 34 -3.35 12.51 -17.60
C GLY A 34 -4.52 13.08 -16.80
N VAL A 35 -4.81 14.36 -16.99
CA VAL A 35 -5.77 15.10 -16.14
C VAL A 35 -7.18 15.01 -16.70
N ALA A 36 -8.16 14.72 -15.84
CA ALA A 36 -9.58 14.67 -16.17
C ALA A 36 -10.43 15.27 -15.05
N ILE A 37 -11.64 15.71 -15.38
CA ILE A 37 -12.66 16.12 -14.41
C ILE A 37 -13.65 14.97 -14.26
N THR A 38 -13.88 14.50 -13.03
CA THR A 38 -14.85 13.42 -12.77
C THR A 38 -15.49 13.56 -11.40
N LYS A 39 -16.54 12.76 -11.17
CA LYS A 39 -17.16 12.63 -9.86
C LYS A 39 -16.35 11.66 -8.99
N VAL A 40 -16.03 12.10 -7.78
CA VAL A 40 -15.42 11.26 -6.74
C VAL A 40 -16.34 11.27 -5.52
N ASN A 41 -16.71 10.09 -5.04
CA ASN A 41 -17.33 9.93 -3.73
C ASN A 41 -16.24 10.03 -2.65
N VAL A 42 -16.13 11.20 -2.04
CA VAL A 42 -15.14 11.50 -1.01
C VAL A 42 -15.56 10.85 0.30
N ILE A 43 -14.88 9.76 0.66
CA ILE A 43 -15.09 9.03 1.92
C ILE A 43 -14.33 9.73 3.06
N ARG A 44 -13.06 10.09 2.83
CA ARG A 44 -12.25 10.89 3.76
C ARG A 44 -11.73 12.15 3.10
N GLU A 45 -11.82 13.26 3.82
CA GLU A 45 -11.40 14.56 3.29
C GLU A 45 -9.90 14.63 2.96
N LEU A 46 -9.08 13.83 3.62
CA LEU A 46 -7.63 13.82 3.40
C LEU A 46 -7.16 12.79 2.36
N ASP A 47 -8.07 12.01 1.77
CA ASP A 47 -7.69 11.03 0.73
C ASP A 47 -7.05 11.75 -0.47
N PRO A 48 -5.78 11.43 -0.83
CA PRO A 48 -5.11 12.07 -1.96
C PRO A 48 -5.39 11.39 -3.29
N PHE A 49 -6.03 10.22 -3.31
CA PHE A 49 -6.27 9.42 -4.50
C PHE A 49 -7.75 9.02 -4.62
N ALA A 50 -8.08 8.38 -5.73
CA ALA A 50 -9.37 7.77 -6.01
C ALA A 50 -9.18 6.48 -6.81
N GLU A 51 -10.11 5.56 -6.63
CA GLU A 51 -10.15 4.26 -7.30
C GLU A 51 -11.53 3.97 -7.86
N VAL A 52 -11.57 3.08 -8.85
CA VAL A 52 -12.83 2.52 -9.36
C VAL A 52 -13.43 1.57 -8.33
N VAL A 53 -14.75 1.57 -8.24
CA VAL A 53 -15.49 0.55 -7.49
C VAL A 53 -16.17 -0.35 -8.51
N GLU A 54 -16.00 -1.66 -8.34
CA GLU A 54 -16.61 -2.64 -9.24
C GLU A 54 -18.13 -2.41 -9.34
N GLY A 55 -18.65 -2.38 -10.57
CA GLY A 55 -20.07 -2.12 -10.85
C GLY A 55 -20.50 -0.65 -10.75
N ASN A 56 -19.63 0.28 -10.34
CA ASN A 56 -19.93 1.72 -10.33
C ASN A 56 -19.18 2.45 -11.46
N THR A 57 -19.92 2.90 -12.46
CA THR A 57 -19.40 3.71 -13.58
C THR A 57 -19.70 5.20 -13.43
N ALA A 58 -20.43 5.60 -12.38
CA ALA A 58 -20.91 6.98 -12.20
C ALA A 58 -19.94 7.86 -11.40
N SER A 59 -19.07 7.26 -10.58
CA SER A 59 -18.08 7.96 -9.78
C SER A 59 -16.93 7.06 -9.37
N LEU A 60 -15.77 7.67 -9.13
CA LEU A 60 -14.69 7.02 -8.39
C LEU A 60 -14.99 7.10 -6.88
N ARG A 61 -14.34 6.26 -6.08
CA ARG A 61 -14.31 6.35 -4.62
C ARG A 61 -12.98 6.97 -4.20
N SER A 62 -12.97 7.95 -3.30
CA SER A 62 -11.70 8.46 -2.77
C SER A 62 -10.99 7.35 -2.00
N ALA A 63 -9.67 7.33 -2.15
CA ALA A 63 -8.81 6.32 -1.60
C ALA A 63 -7.51 6.98 -1.12
N PRO A 64 -6.86 6.39 -0.12
CA PRO A 64 -5.64 6.95 0.47
C PRO A 64 -4.41 6.68 -0.40
N HIS A 65 -4.49 5.63 -1.21
CA HIS A 65 -3.59 5.29 -2.31
C HIS A 65 -4.45 4.78 -3.46
N GLY A 66 -3.93 4.84 -4.68
CA GLY A 66 -4.66 4.41 -5.86
C GLY A 66 -3.97 4.90 -7.12
N ARG A 67 -4.59 4.62 -8.27
CA ARG A 67 -4.08 4.92 -9.61
C ARG A 67 -4.46 6.31 -10.10
N THR A 68 -5.36 6.99 -9.40
CA THR A 68 -5.84 8.30 -9.78
C THR A 68 -5.63 9.29 -8.66
N ARG A 69 -4.69 10.22 -8.85
CA ARG A 69 -4.41 11.27 -7.89
C ARG A 69 -5.49 12.35 -7.95
N ILE A 70 -6.03 12.74 -6.82
CA ILE A 70 -6.90 13.91 -6.72
C ILE A 70 -6.01 15.15 -6.66
N LEU A 71 -6.07 15.97 -7.71
CA LEU A 71 -5.35 17.25 -7.77
C LEU A 71 -6.11 18.36 -7.05
N TRP A 72 -7.45 18.32 -7.12
CA TRP A 72 -8.31 19.27 -6.45
C TRP A 72 -9.69 18.66 -6.15
N LYS A 73 -10.24 19.01 -4.99
CA LYS A 73 -11.62 18.70 -4.60
C LYS A 73 -12.19 19.80 -3.70
N PRO A 74 -13.51 20.06 -3.73
CA PRO A 74 -14.15 20.89 -2.72
C PRO A 74 -14.08 20.23 -1.33
N PRO A 75 -14.13 21.01 -0.23
CA PRO A 75 -14.19 20.46 1.13
C PRO A 75 -15.46 19.63 1.37
N GLY A 76 -15.44 18.77 2.38
CA GLY A 76 -16.55 17.86 2.72
C GLY A 76 -16.39 16.43 2.20
N THR A 77 -17.28 15.56 2.64
CA THR A 77 -17.45 14.19 2.14
C THR A 77 -18.59 14.11 1.11
N GLY A 78 -18.79 12.92 0.52
CA GLY A 78 -19.84 12.62 -0.47
C GLY A 78 -19.40 12.81 -1.92
N VAL A 79 -20.35 12.68 -2.86
CA VAL A 79 -20.06 12.79 -4.30
C VAL A 79 -19.79 14.24 -4.69
N LYS A 80 -18.58 14.49 -5.21
CA LYS A 80 -18.13 15.82 -5.62
C LYS A 80 -17.46 15.77 -6.99
N TRP A 81 -17.51 16.89 -7.70
CA TRP A 81 -16.68 17.10 -8.89
C TRP A 81 -15.26 17.40 -8.46
N CYS A 82 -14.31 16.64 -8.97
CA CYS A 82 -12.90 16.74 -8.66
C CYS A 82 -12.07 16.84 -9.93
N VAL A 83 -10.91 17.47 -9.83
CA VAL A 83 -9.86 17.39 -10.85
C VAL A 83 -8.93 16.27 -10.43
N VAL A 84 -8.74 15.30 -11.31
CA VAL A 84 -7.94 14.11 -11.04
C VAL A 84 -6.88 13.90 -12.11
N ARG A 85 -5.80 13.21 -11.77
CA ARG A 85 -4.80 12.72 -12.72
C ARG A 85 -4.79 11.20 -12.71
N ILE A 86 -5.22 10.61 -13.82
CA ILE A 86 -5.21 9.16 -14.05
C ILE A 86 -3.78 8.71 -14.35
N SER A 87 -3.44 7.49 -13.93
CA SER A 87 -2.10 6.90 -14.05
C SER A 87 -1.05 7.66 -13.24
N ASP A 88 -1.46 8.23 -12.10
CA ASP A 88 -0.59 8.87 -11.12
C ASP A 88 -0.82 8.18 -9.77
N ARG A 89 0.09 7.27 -9.41
CA ARG A 89 0.01 6.44 -8.21
C ARG A 89 1.10 6.79 -7.20
N PRO A 90 0.86 6.61 -5.88
CA PRO A 90 1.88 6.87 -4.90
C PRO A 90 3.05 5.90 -5.10
N ARG A 91 4.27 6.43 -5.03
CA ARG A 91 5.48 5.60 -5.11
C ARG A 91 5.82 4.92 -3.80
N PHE A 92 5.25 5.38 -2.69
CA PHE A 92 5.51 4.90 -1.34
C PHE A 92 4.19 4.78 -0.56
N ALA A 93 4.06 3.71 0.24
CA ALA A 93 2.95 3.51 1.17
C ALA A 93 3.43 2.65 2.36
N VAL A 94 2.71 2.73 3.48
CA VAL A 94 2.95 1.90 4.66
C VAL A 94 1.81 0.90 4.79
N PHE A 95 2.12 -0.32 5.16
CA PHE A 95 1.13 -1.37 5.35
C PHE A 95 1.38 -2.17 6.64
N GLU A 96 0.31 -2.48 7.35
CA GLU A 96 0.28 -3.43 8.44
C GLU A 96 0.25 -4.86 7.90
N LEU A 97 1.21 -5.66 8.37
CA LEU A 97 1.32 -7.08 8.08
C LEU A 97 0.28 -7.85 8.91
N PRO A 98 -0.53 -8.74 8.30
CA PRO A 98 -1.46 -9.57 9.03
C PRO A 98 -0.74 -10.61 9.90
N THR A 99 -1.45 -11.19 10.85
CA THR A 99 -1.00 -12.34 11.65
C THR A 99 -1.08 -13.62 10.82
N THR A 100 -0.29 -13.69 9.74
CA THR A 100 -0.22 -14.84 8.84
C THR A 100 1.22 -15.05 8.38
N LYS A 101 1.51 -16.24 7.86
CA LYS A 101 2.85 -16.55 7.36
C LYS A 101 3.09 -15.95 5.99
N TRP A 102 4.30 -15.44 5.77
CA TRP A 102 4.84 -15.18 4.44
C TRP A 102 4.75 -16.46 3.59
N LYS A 103 4.30 -16.30 2.34
CA LYS A 103 4.21 -17.37 1.36
C LYS A 103 5.40 -17.30 0.41
N THR A 104 5.99 -18.46 0.15
CA THR A 104 7.07 -18.68 -0.82
C THR A 104 6.68 -19.80 -1.78
N ARG A 105 7.28 -19.80 -2.97
CA ARG A 105 7.07 -20.75 -4.06
C ARG A 105 5.60 -20.87 -4.51
N ASP A 106 4.84 -19.78 -4.44
CA ASP A 106 3.47 -19.77 -4.92
C ASP A 106 3.42 -19.60 -6.45
N ALA A 107 3.49 -20.74 -7.15
CA ALA A 107 3.39 -20.80 -8.60
C ALA A 107 2.00 -20.35 -9.15
N SER A 108 0.99 -20.21 -8.29
CA SER A 108 -0.33 -19.70 -8.66
C SER A 108 -0.46 -18.17 -8.52
N ALA A 109 0.59 -17.50 -8.04
CA ALA A 109 0.60 -16.06 -7.91
C ALA A 109 0.51 -15.35 -9.27
N TYR A 110 -0.11 -14.18 -9.28
CA TYR A 110 -0.11 -13.28 -10.43
C TYR A 110 0.42 -11.90 -10.01
N PRO A 111 1.51 -11.38 -10.63
CA PRO A 111 2.39 -12.11 -11.54
C PRO A 111 3.03 -13.34 -10.85
N PRO A 112 3.48 -14.36 -11.62
CA PRO A 112 4.16 -15.52 -11.06
C PRO A 112 5.32 -15.10 -10.17
N GLU A 113 5.43 -15.72 -9.01
CA GLU A 113 6.49 -15.43 -8.06
C GLU A 113 7.86 -15.68 -8.72
N PRO A 114 8.72 -14.65 -8.88
CA PRO A 114 10.09 -14.88 -9.34
C PRO A 114 10.83 -15.69 -8.28
N ASP A 115 11.70 -16.61 -8.70
CA ASP A 115 12.37 -17.52 -7.77
C ASP A 115 13.14 -16.75 -6.68
N GLY A 116 12.85 -17.06 -5.41
CA GLY A 116 13.44 -16.41 -4.24
C GLY A 116 12.75 -15.13 -3.77
N TRP A 117 11.49 -14.91 -4.14
CA TRP A 117 10.65 -13.88 -3.53
C TRP A 117 9.76 -14.49 -2.45
N ALA A 118 9.17 -13.65 -1.61
CA ALA A 118 8.01 -14.01 -0.82
C ALA A 118 6.93 -12.96 -0.93
N LYS A 119 5.71 -13.37 -0.62
CA LYS A 119 4.56 -12.48 -0.56
C LYS A 119 3.77 -12.65 0.72
N MET A 120 3.14 -11.57 1.13
CA MET A 120 2.18 -11.54 2.22
C MET A 120 0.89 -10.91 1.70
N PRO A 121 -0.17 -11.70 1.47
CA PRO A 121 -1.49 -11.16 1.17
C PRO A 121 -2.17 -10.69 2.46
N GLY A 122 -3.18 -9.83 2.34
CA GLY A 122 -3.96 -9.41 3.51
C GLY A 122 -3.35 -8.21 4.26
N CYS A 123 -2.34 -7.56 3.69
CA CYS A 123 -1.70 -6.41 4.29
C CYS A 123 -2.60 -5.19 4.22
N LYS A 124 -2.87 -4.59 5.38
CA LYS A 124 -3.77 -3.44 5.46
C LYS A 124 -2.99 -2.16 5.30
N PRO A 125 -3.44 -1.20 4.52
CA PRO A 125 -2.74 0.06 4.40
C PRO A 125 -2.81 0.85 5.73
N VAL A 126 -1.73 1.54 6.07
CA VAL A 126 -1.58 2.33 7.30
C VAL A 126 -1.54 3.80 6.94
N PHE A 127 -2.37 4.60 7.61
CA PHE A 127 -2.53 6.02 7.30
C PHE A 127 -2.23 6.91 8.48
N TYR A 128 -1.66 8.07 8.18
CA TYR A 128 -1.59 9.17 9.12
C TYR A 128 -2.95 9.88 9.21
N PHE A 129 -3.49 9.99 10.42
CA PHE A 129 -4.72 10.71 10.71
C PHE A 129 -4.37 12.06 11.33
N ALA A 130 -4.74 13.15 10.64
CA ALA A 130 -4.45 14.51 11.12
C ALA A 130 -5.10 14.81 12.48
N ASP A 131 -6.33 14.33 12.71
CA ASP A 131 -7.07 14.58 13.95
C ASP A 131 -6.48 13.85 15.16
N GLY A 132 -5.77 12.74 14.93
CA GLY A 132 -5.15 11.93 15.97
C GLY A 132 -3.62 12.03 16.02
N TYR A 133 -3.00 12.76 15.08
CA TYR A 133 -1.55 12.82 14.87
C TYR A 133 -0.87 11.44 14.89
N THR A 134 -1.57 10.42 14.41
CA THR A 134 -1.20 9.02 14.60
C THR A 134 -1.38 8.22 13.32
N TYR A 135 -0.61 7.16 13.20
CA TYR A 135 -0.74 6.19 12.13
C TYR A 135 -1.64 5.04 12.59
N VAL A 136 -2.62 4.61 11.77
CA VAL A 136 -3.46 3.45 12.07
C VAL A 136 -3.71 2.64 10.81
N ALA A 137 -3.72 1.31 10.95
CA ALA A 137 -4.16 0.42 9.89
C ALA A 137 -5.66 0.57 9.65
N GLU A 138 -6.07 0.79 8.40
CA GLU A 138 -7.48 0.96 8.07
C GLU A 138 -8.17 -0.37 7.80
N GLY A 139 -9.27 -0.63 8.51
CA GLY A 139 -10.02 -1.87 8.37
C GLY A 139 -10.94 -1.93 7.15
N ASN A 140 -11.32 -0.76 6.60
CA ASN A 140 -12.29 -0.64 5.52
C ASN A 140 -11.69 -0.52 4.12
N GLU A 141 -10.36 -0.45 3.99
CA GLU A 141 -9.71 -0.55 2.68
C GLU A 141 -9.48 -2.01 2.32
N ASP A 142 -9.52 -2.29 1.02
CA ASP A 142 -9.13 -3.60 0.50
C ASP A 142 -7.65 -3.87 0.86
N PRO A 143 -7.34 -5.08 1.33
CA PRO A 143 -5.96 -5.42 1.64
C PRO A 143 -5.14 -5.61 0.37
N GLU A 144 -3.86 -5.31 0.48
CA GLU A 144 -2.88 -5.48 -0.59
C GLU A 144 -2.02 -6.73 -0.39
N THR A 145 -1.30 -7.09 -1.45
CA THR A 145 -0.23 -8.10 -1.37
C THR A 145 1.13 -7.41 -1.43
N ILE A 146 1.92 -7.58 -0.38
CA ILE A 146 3.28 -7.05 -0.30
C ILE A 146 4.28 -8.14 -0.67
N TRP A 147 5.32 -7.73 -1.40
CA TRP A 147 6.38 -8.60 -1.84
C TRP A 147 7.71 -8.22 -1.19
N HIS A 148 8.53 -9.21 -0.88
CA HIS A 148 9.87 -9.01 -0.35
C HIS A 148 10.86 -9.95 -1.04
N GLN A 149 11.99 -9.42 -1.47
CA GLN A 149 13.08 -10.22 -2.01
C GLN A 149 13.81 -10.93 -0.88
N VAL A 150 13.86 -12.26 -0.89
CA VAL A 150 14.52 -13.06 0.15
C VAL A 150 16.03 -12.74 0.08
N GLY A 151 16.56 -12.01 1.06
CA GLY A 151 17.88 -11.37 1.04
C GLY A 151 19.09 -12.31 1.18
N TYR A 152 18.98 -13.58 0.79
CA TYR A 152 19.99 -14.61 1.04
C TYR A 152 20.76 -14.99 -0.21
N PRO A 153 22.00 -15.46 -0.07
CA PRO A 153 22.76 -16.04 -1.17
C PRO A 153 21.96 -17.17 -1.83
N PRO A 154 21.93 -17.26 -3.19
CA PRO A 154 21.18 -18.30 -3.89
C PRO A 154 21.48 -19.74 -3.44
N LYS A 155 22.69 -20.00 -2.93
CA LYS A 155 23.13 -21.32 -2.46
C LYS A 155 22.43 -21.80 -1.18
N GLU A 156 21.99 -20.87 -0.32
CA GLU A 156 21.35 -21.18 0.97
C GLU A 156 19.82 -20.96 0.90
N ARG A 157 19.31 -20.53 -0.25
CA ARG A 157 17.92 -20.14 -0.45
C ARG A 157 16.94 -21.25 -0.09
N ASP A 158 17.21 -22.49 -0.47
CA ASP A 158 16.32 -23.62 -0.22
C ASP A 158 16.22 -23.95 1.28
N ASP A 159 17.35 -23.97 1.97
CA ASP A 159 17.40 -24.22 3.41
C ASP A 159 16.68 -23.12 4.20
N VAL A 160 16.83 -21.86 3.78
CA VAL A 160 16.15 -20.72 4.39
C VAL A 160 14.65 -20.75 4.11
N ILE A 161 14.23 -21.08 2.88
CA ILE A 161 12.81 -21.27 2.55
C ILE A 161 12.22 -22.39 3.42
N ALA A 162 12.92 -23.52 3.55
CA ALA A 162 12.47 -24.64 4.37
C ALA A 162 12.30 -24.23 5.84
N LEU A 163 13.27 -23.49 6.39
CA LEU A 163 13.22 -22.96 7.76
C LEU A 163 12.05 -21.97 7.96
N GLN A 164 11.82 -21.06 7.01
CA GLN A 164 10.70 -20.11 7.03
C GLN A 164 9.37 -20.85 7.00
N THR A 165 9.21 -21.83 6.11
CA THR A 165 7.99 -22.62 6.00
C THR A 165 7.72 -23.38 7.31
N SER A 166 8.75 -23.97 7.92
CA SER A 166 8.59 -24.74 9.16
C SER A 166 8.32 -23.86 10.39
N THR A 167 9.01 -22.74 10.52
CA THR A 167 8.92 -21.88 11.73
C THR A 167 7.84 -20.82 11.62
N GLY A 168 7.46 -20.41 10.40
CA GLY A 168 6.64 -19.21 10.16
C GLY A 168 7.36 -17.90 10.44
N LEU A 169 8.65 -17.96 10.81
CA LEU A 169 9.47 -16.79 11.11
C LEU A 169 10.30 -16.44 9.89
N TRP A 170 10.25 -15.17 9.52
CA TRP A 170 11.17 -14.63 8.53
C TRP A 170 12.48 -14.27 9.20
N PRO A 171 13.64 -14.65 8.63
CA PRO A 171 14.90 -14.26 9.21
C PRO A 171 15.07 -12.75 8.91
N ALA A 172 15.05 -11.96 9.98
CA ALA A 172 15.18 -10.51 10.03
C ALA A 172 13.90 -9.67 9.79
N LYS A 173 13.42 -9.10 10.92
CA LYS A 173 12.81 -7.75 11.07
C LYS A 173 11.31 -7.53 10.87
N PHE A 174 10.52 -8.52 10.44
CA PHE A 174 9.07 -8.34 10.27
C PHE A 174 8.27 -9.41 11.01
N GLY A 175 7.62 -9.01 12.11
CA GLY A 175 6.69 -9.79 12.90
C GLY A 175 5.23 -9.59 12.51
N ASP A 176 4.35 -10.32 13.18
CA ASP A 176 2.90 -10.15 13.06
C ASP A 176 2.53 -8.72 13.46
N LYS A 177 1.66 -8.03 12.70
CA LYS A 177 1.21 -6.65 12.99
C LYS A 177 2.26 -5.55 12.86
N ASP A 178 3.38 -5.87 12.22
CA ASP A 178 4.36 -4.86 11.84
C ASP A 178 3.92 -3.97 10.73
N TRP A 179 4.52 -2.79 10.68
CA TRP A 179 4.32 -1.86 9.59
C TRP A 179 5.52 -1.90 8.66
N ALA A 180 5.27 -2.25 7.40
CA ALA A 180 6.26 -2.29 6.36
C ALA A 180 6.12 -1.06 5.46
N TRP A 181 7.21 -0.29 5.37
CA TRP A 181 7.36 0.73 4.34
C TRP A 181 7.58 0.05 3.01
N CYS A 182 6.76 0.40 2.02
CA CYS A 182 6.78 -0.20 0.72
C CYS A 182 6.90 0.85 -0.37
N PHE A 183 7.53 0.49 -1.47
CA PHE A 183 7.47 1.22 -2.73
C PHE A 183 6.68 0.44 -3.78
N TRP A 184 6.08 1.17 -4.72
CA TRP A 184 5.45 0.53 -5.87
C TRP A 184 6.49 0.28 -6.97
N ASN A 185 6.61 -0.97 -7.40
CA ASN A 185 7.45 -1.33 -8.54
C ASN A 185 6.63 -1.26 -9.85
N ASP A 186 6.91 -0.23 -10.65
CA ASP A 186 6.31 0.01 -11.97
C ASP A 186 6.47 -1.15 -12.97
N HIS A 187 7.60 -1.85 -12.93
CA HIS A 187 7.93 -2.89 -13.91
C HIS A 187 7.26 -4.23 -13.58
N GLU A 188 7.03 -4.49 -12.30
CA GLU A 188 6.45 -5.75 -11.82
C GLU A 188 5.02 -5.59 -11.30
N CYS A 189 4.49 -4.35 -11.33
CA CYS A 189 3.14 -3.97 -10.93
C CYS A 189 2.75 -4.50 -9.54
N ARG A 190 3.62 -4.27 -8.54
CA ARG A 190 3.45 -4.78 -7.19
C ARG A 190 4.08 -3.90 -6.11
N TRP A 191 3.51 -3.96 -4.90
CA TRP A 191 4.10 -3.36 -3.70
C TRP A 191 5.28 -4.18 -3.20
N GLN A 192 6.40 -3.51 -2.93
CA GLN A 192 7.64 -4.11 -2.46
C GLN A 192 8.15 -3.41 -1.20
N ILE A 193 8.66 -4.16 -0.23
CA ILE A 193 9.27 -3.56 0.96
C ILE A 193 10.50 -2.73 0.57
N LEU A 194 10.64 -1.55 1.17
CA LEU A 194 11.57 -0.49 0.78
C LEU A 194 13.06 -0.86 0.82
N ALA A 195 13.48 -1.74 1.71
CA ALA A 195 14.70 -2.55 1.63
C ALA A 195 14.80 -3.35 2.93
N SER A 196 15.66 -4.38 2.94
CA SER A 196 15.94 -5.19 4.14
C SER A 196 16.77 -4.47 5.21
N TYR A 197 17.12 -3.19 5.02
CA TYR A 197 18.15 -2.48 5.78
C TYR A 197 17.72 -1.23 6.55
N GLU A 198 16.46 -0.83 6.52
CA GLU A 198 16.02 0.33 7.29
C GLU A 198 15.36 -0.10 8.60
N ASP A 199 16.08 0.04 9.72
CA ASP A 199 15.56 -0.15 11.08
C ASP A 199 14.66 1.01 11.46
N HIS A 200 13.43 1.02 10.94
CA HIS A 200 12.39 1.95 11.36
C HIS A 200 11.72 1.41 12.62
N TRP A 201 11.82 2.17 13.72
CA TRP A 201 11.19 1.83 14.99
C TRP A 201 9.92 2.66 15.19
N ARG A 202 8.89 2.05 15.76
CA ARG A 202 7.64 2.74 16.13
C ARG A 202 7.76 3.22 17.56
N PHE A 203 7.40 4.49 17.80
CA PHE A 203 7.36 5.05 19.14
C PHE A 203 5.97 5.60 19.44
N GLN A 204 5.49 5.35 20.65
CA GLN A 204 4.32 6.00 21.21
C GLN A 204 4.79 7.11 22.16
N LEU A 205 4.41 8.35 21.89
CA LEU A 205 4.60 9.42 22.86
C LEU A 205 3.67 9.20 24.05
N LEU A 206 4.22 9.28 25.26
CA LEU A 206 3.46 9.24 26.52
C LEU A 206 2.98 10.63 26.94
N GLU A 207 3.61 11.66 26.40
CA GLU A 207 3.36 13.07 26.69
C GLU A 207 3.36 13.88 25.38
N PRO A 208 2.64 15.01 25.30
CA PRO A 208 2.72 15.89 24.14
C PRO A 208 4.17 16.34 23.90
N LEU A 209 4.65 16.29 22.65
CA LEU A 209 5.97 16.81 22.25
C LEU A 209 5.85 18.31 21.90
N PRO A 210 6.35 19.23 22.76
CA PRO A 210 6.33 20.65 22.45
C PRO A 210 7.31 20.99 21.32
N GLN A 211 7.07 22.10 20.62
CA GLN A 211 7.97 22.55 19.58
C GLN A 211 9.37 22.83 20.16
N CYS A 212 10.40 22.19 19.58
CA CYS A 212 11.80 22.32 20.00
C CYS A 212 12.08 21.88 21.45
N ASP A 213 11.32 20.91 21.96
CA ASP A 213 11.49 20.35 23.30
C ASP A 213 11.41 18.81 23.24
N SER A 214 11.53 18.16 24.40
CA SER A 214 11.50 16.70 24.53
C SER A 214 10.18 16.17 25.09
N ALA A 215 9.87 14.91 24.82
CA ALA A 215 8.77 14.20 25.45
C ALA A 215 9.14 12.74 25.76
N LEU A 216 8.48 12.19 26.78
CA LEU A 216 8.57 10.76 27.06
C LEU A 216 7.91 9.95 25.94
N ALA A 217 8.55 8.85 25.57
CA ALA A 217 8.12 7.93 24.54
C ALA A 217 8.38 6.48 24.97
N LYS A 218 7.63 5.56 24.39
CA LYS A 218 7.89 4.12 24.48
C LYS A 218 8.06 3.54 23.11
N LEU A 219 8.96 2.58 23.01
CA LEU A 219 9.11 1.78 21.82
C LEU A 219 7.97 0.75 21.72
N VAL A 220 7.28 0.74 20.58
CA VAL A 220 6.19 -0.20 20.27
C VAL A 220 6.78 -1.38 19.50
N LEU A 221 6.85 -2.55 20.15
CA LEU A 221 7.31 -3.78 19.51
C LEU A 221 6.21 -4.38 18.62
N TYR A 222 6.58 -5.47 17.96
CA TYR A 222 5.85 -6.06 16.86
C TYR A 222 4.49 -6.64 17.29
N ASP A 223 4.40 -7.19 18.49
CA ASP A 223 3.23 -7.84 19.11
C ASP A 223 2.36 -6.90 19.96
N SER A 224 2.47 -5.59 19.76
CA SER A 224 1.85 -4.56 20.63
C SER A 224 2.29 -4.66 22.10
N VAL A 225 3.42 -5.31 22.37
CA VAL A 225 4.06 -5.26 23.69
C VAL A 225 4.97 -4.04 23.73
N ASP A 226 4.80 -3.22 24.75
CA ASP A 226 5.68 -2.09 24.97
C ASP A 226 7.06 -2.58 25.40
N CYS A 227 8.11 -1.97 24.86
CA CYS A 227 9.43 -2.11 25.46
C CYS A 227 9.37 -1.61 26.91
N PRO A 228 9.90 -2.35 27.90
CA PRO A 228 9.82 -1.96 29.31
C PRO A 228 10.70 -0.76 29.67
N VAL A 229 11.43 -0.19 28.70
CA VAL A 229 12.35 0.93 28.89
C VAL A 229 11.71 2.18 28.29
N ASP A 230 11.42 3.16 29.14
CA ASP A 230 11.02 4.49 28.71
C ASP A 230 12.18 5.17 27.97
N LEU A 231 11.86 5.84 26.87
CA LEU A 231 12.79 6.59 26.05
C LEU A 231 12.41 8.06 26.07
N THR A 232 13.39 8.95 25.95
CA THR A 232 13.15 10.38 25.77
C THR A 232 13.38 10.73 24.32
N PHE A 233 12.35 11.28 23.66
CA PHE A 233 12.44 11.80 22.30
C PHE A 233 12.70 13.30 22.36
N THR A 234 13.73 13.79 21.66
CA THR A 234 14.16 15.20 21.64
C THR A 234 14.12 15.78 20.23
#